data_AF-A0A3E4F7F0-F1
#
_entry.id   AF-A0A3E4F7F0-F1
#
_cell.length_a   1.000
_cell.length_b   1.000
_cell.length_c   1.000
_cell.angle_alpha   90.00
_cell.angle_beta   90.00
_cell.angle_gamma   90.00
#
_symmetry.space_group_name_H-M   'P 1'
#
loop_
_entity.id
_entity.type
_entity.pdbx_description
1 polymer ?
#
loop_
_entity_poly.entity_id
_entity_poly.type
_entity_poly.pdbx_seq_one_letter_code
_entity_poly.pdbx_strand_id
1 'polypeptide(L)'
;MKVYDSVNKTEVEVDGTQGLIDIMVSGRQVDVYLKGEKSDADGYLTWDVEHWSSIDKQRFIRCYSYKGRVLSESTGHNIYDLQNDFKPEEAEKIELS
;
A
#
# COMPACT_ATOMS: atom_id res chain seq x y z
N MET A 1 -12.90 4.30 6.78
CA MET A 1 -12.94 4.31 5.30
C MET A 1 -13.36 2.93 4.80
N LYS A 2 -14.02 2.84 3.64
CA LYS A 2 -14.39 1.55 3.05
C LYS A 2 -13.26 1.05 2.17
N VAL A 3 -12.85 -0.20 2.40
CA VAL A 3 -11.86 -0.89 1.57
C VAL A 3 -12.45 -2.20 1.08
N TYR A 4 -12.05 -2.62 -0.12
CA TYR A 4 -12.54 -3.87 -0.68
C TYR A 4 -11.60 -5.01 -0.30
N ASP A 5 -12.10 -6.00 0.41
CA ASP A 5 -11.36 -7.22 0.72
C ASP A 5 -11.48 -8.17 -0.46
N SER A 6 -10.40 -8.32 -1.23
CA SER A 6 -10.39 -9.13 -2.45
C SER A 6 -10.43 -10.63 -2.15
N VAL A 7 -9.90 -11.03 -0.99
CA VAL A 7 -9.88 -12.42 -0.51
C VAL A 7 -11.28 -12.87 -0.12
N ASN A 8 -11.97 -12.06 0.68
CA ASN A 8 -13.32 -12.36 1.18
C ASN A 8 -14.44 -11.85 0.26
N LYS A 9 -14.09 -11.08 -0.78
CA LYS A 9 -15.02 -10.47 -1.76
C LYS A 9 -16.10 -9.61 -1.10
N THR A 10 -15.71 -8.83 -0.09
CA THR A 10 -16.62 -7.98 0.68
C THR A 10 -16.01 -6.60 0.92
N GLU A 11 -16.86 -5.60 1.11
CA GLU A 11 -16.42 -4.32 1.65
C GLU A 11 -16.22 -4.43 3.17
N VAL A 12 -15.12 -3.88 3.66
CA VAL A 12 -14.78 -3.81 5.08
C VAL A 12 -14.60 -2.36 5.47
N GLU A 13 -15.15 -1.99 6.62
CA GLU A 13 -14.93 -0.67 7.20
C GLU A 13 -13.67 -0.69 8.06
N VAL A 14 -12.70 0.16 7.72
CA VAL A 14 -11.40 0.25 8.40
C VAL A 14 -11.25 1.62 9.04
N ASP A 15 -10.70 1.66 10.24
CA ASP A 15 -10.50 2.89 11.01
C ASP A 15 -9.28 3.69 10.53
N GLY A 16 -9.47 4.37 9.39
CA GLY A 16 -8.48 5.24 8.76
C GLY A 16 -7.15 4.55 8.45
N THR A 17 -6.08 5.34 8.43
CA THR A 17 -4.72 4.87 8.12
C THR A 17 -4.20 3.89 9.17
N GLN A 18 -4.50 4.11 10.45
CA GLN A 18 -4.05 3.22 11.53
C GLN A 18 -4.64 1.82 11.40
N GLY A 19 -5.94 1.69 11.08
CA GLY A 19 -6.56 0.39 10.86
C GLY A 19 -5.94 -0.38 9.69
N LEU A 20 -5.47 0.31 8.63
CA LEU A 20 -4.73 -0.32 7.54
C LEU A 20 -3.35 -0.81 7.98
N ILE A 21 -2.65 -0.04 8.82
CA ILE A 21 -1.37 -0.45 9.41
C ILE A 21 -1.55 -1.70 10.28
N ASP A 22 -2.61 -1.74 11.09
CA ASP A 22 -2.90 -2.90 11.93
C ASP A 22 -3.19 -4.15 11.08
N ILE A 23 -3.88 -3.99 9.95
CA ILE A 23 -4.10 -5.05 8.97
C ILE A 23 -2.77 -5.52 8.37
N MET A 24 -1.86 -4.61 8.00
CA MET A 24 -0.53 -4.99 7.53
C MET A 24 0.22 -5.81 8.58
N VAL A 25 0.25 -5.34 9.83
CA VAL A 25 0.92 -6.03 10.95
C VAL A 25 0.28 -7.38 11.25
N SER A 26 -1.02 -7.57 10.93
CA SER A 26 -1.70 -8.87 11.03
C SER A 26 -1.25 -9.88 9.96
N GLY A 27 -0.40 -9.47 9.01
CA GLY A 27 0.17 -10.32 7.96
C GLY A 27 -0.57 -10.26 6.63
N ARG A 28 -1.47 -9.27 6.44
CA ARG A 28 -2.19 -9.06 5.18
C ARG A 28 -1.54 -7.96 4.35
N GLN A 29 -1.81 -7.96 3.04
CA GLN A 29 -1.34 -6.91 2.15
C GLN A 29 -2.42 -5.84 1.98
N VAL A 30 -1.99 -4.58 1.92
CA VAL A 30 -2.83 -3.42 1.59
C VAL A 30 -2.36 -2.85 0.25
N ASP A 31 -3.22 -2.98 -0.75
CA ASP A 31 -2.98 -2.49 -2.10
C ASP A 31 -3.60 -1.11 -2.27
N VAL A 32 -2.76 -0.14 -2.65
CA VAL A 32 -3.14 1.26 -2.82
C VAL A 32 -3.05 1.61 -4.30
N TYR A 33 -4.19 1.82 -4.93
CA TYR A 33 -4.29 2.26 -6.32
C TYR A 33 -4.34 3.79 -6.35
N LEU A 34 -3.37 4.40 -7.03
CA LEU A 34 -3.22 5.84 -7.11
C LEU A 34 -4.15 6.42 -8.18
N LYS A 35 -4.58 7.68 -7.98
CA LYS A 35 -5.39 8.43 -8.98
C LYS A 35 -4.67 8.73 -10.29
N GLY A 36 -3.35 8.55 -10.30
CA GLY A 36 -2.48 8.74 -11.44
C GLY A 36 -1.10 8.14 -11.17
N GLU A 37 -0.29 8.04 -12.22
CA GLU A 37 1.06 7.52 -12.09
C GLU A 37 1.95 8.48 -11.27
N LYS A 38 2.75 7.91 -10.37
CA LYS A 38 3.83 8.59 -9.66
C LYS A 38 5.17 8.10 -10.20
N SER A 39 6.17 8.97 -10.18
CA SER A 39 7.55 8.60 -10.47
C SER A 39 8.45 8.99 -9.31
N ASP A 40 9.55 8.25 -9.14
CA ASP A 40 10.60 8.65 -8.21
C ASP A 40 11.31 9.93 -8.69
N ALA A 41 12.14 10.51 -7.82
CA ALA A 41 12.79 11.80 -8.09
C ALA A 41 13.69 11.77 -9.34
N ASP A 42 14.30 10.63 -9.63
CA ASP A 42 15.20 10.44 -10.76
C ASP A 42 14.47 9.94 -12.03
N GLY A 43 13.19 9.59 -11.93
CA GLY A 43 12.35 9.15 -13.06
C GLY A 43 12.66 7.75 -13.59
N TYR A 44 13.34 6.91 -12.81
CA TYR A 44 13.63 5.52 -13.17
C TYR A 44 12.47 4.57 -12.84
N LEU A 45 11.70 4.91 -11.82
CA LEU A 45 10.61 4.11 -11.30
C LEU A 45 9.31 4.89 -11.46
N THR A 46 8.37 4.35 -12.23
CA THR A 46 7.01 4.88 -12.37
C THR A 46 6.02 3.81 -11.94
N TRP A 47 5.03 4.16 -11.12
CA TRP A 47 4.03 3.24 -10.59
C TRP A 47 2.64 3.87 -10.52
N ASP A 48 1.61 3.04 -10.66
CA ASP A 48 0.21 3.41 -10.43
C ASP A 48 -0.41 2.65 -9.25
N VAL A 49 0.28 1.63 -8.73
CA VAL A 49 -0.14 0.86 -7.56
C VAL A 49 1.02 0.64 -6.59
N GLU A 50 0.73 0.78 -5.30
CA GLU A 50 1.64 0.48 -4.21
C GLU A 50 1.11 -0.70 -3.40
N HIS A 51 1.95 -1.71 -3.18
CA HIS A 51 1.63 -2.91 -2.41
C HIS A 51 2.34 -2.83 -1.08
N TRP A 52 1.60 -2.60 -0.01
CA TRP A 52 2.14 -2.43 1.33
C TRP A 52 1.92 -3.68 2.18
N SER A 53 2.99 -4.17 2.80
CA SER A 53 2.93 -5.30 3.73
C SER A 53 3.94 -5.16 4.86
N SER A 54 3.72 -5.89 5.95
CA SER A 54 4.62 -5.93 7.10
C SER A 54 5.59 -7.11 6.95
N ILE A 55 6.88 -6.85 7.13
CA ILE A 55 7.91 -7.89 7.31
C ILE A 55 7.88 -8.37 8.77
N ASP A 56 7.77 -7.41 9.68
CA ASP A 56 7.51 -7.64 11.10
C ASP A 56 6.80 -6.43 11.71
N LYS A 57 6.56 -6.47 13.03
CA LYS A 57 5.79 -5.45 13.76
C LYS A 57 6.32 -4.01 13.63
N GLN A 58 7.55 -3.79 13.13
CA GLN A 58 8.17 -2.46 12.99
C GLN A 58 8.72 -2.17 11.59
N ARG A 59 8.83 -3.18 10.73
CA ARG A 59 9.37 -3.05 9.37
C ARG A 59 8.32 -3.40 8.33
N PHE A 60 8.21 -2.53 7.35
CA PHE A 60 7.26 -2.61 6.26
C PHE A 60 8.00 -2.60 4.93
N ILE A 61 7.37 -3.18 3.93
CA ILE A 61 7.85 -3.16 2.55
C ILE A 61 6.76 -2.62 1.65
N ARG A 62 7.16 -1.71 0.76
CA ARG A 62 6.36 -1.23 -0.35
C ARG A 62 6.93 -1.79 -1.64
N CYS A 63 6.14 -2.60 -2.32
CA CYS A 63 6.39 -3.02 -3.70
C CYS A 63 5.53 -2.17 -4.64
N TYR A 64 5.88 -2.16 -5.92
CA TYR A 64 5.23 -1.30 -6.90
C TYR A 64 4.71 -2.11 -8.08
N SER A 65 3.60 -1.65 -8.66
CA SER A 65 3.17 -2.09 -9.99
C SER A 65 2.93 -0.90 -10.89
N TYR A 66 3.13 -1.11 -12.18
CA TYR A 66 2.85 -0.15 -13.23
C TYR A 66 2.06 -0.78 -14.37
N LYS A 67 0.87 -0.24 -14.67
CA LYS A 67 0.02 -0.69 -15.79
C LYS A 67 -0.21 -2.21 -15.77
N GLY A 68 -0.44 -2.76 -14.58
CA GLY A 68 -0.68 -4.18 -14.35
C GLY A 68 0.56 -5.08 -14.35
N ARG A 69 1.78 -4.52 -14.39
CA ARG A 69 3.03 -5.26 -14.23
C ARG A 69 3.67 -4.97 -12.88
N VAL A 70 3.99 -6.03 -12.15
CA VAL A 70 4.76 -5.94 -10.90
C VAL A 70 6.20 -5.54 -11.24
N LEU A 71 6.72 -4.55 -10.54
CA LEU A 71 8.08 -4.05 -10.68
C LEU A 71 9.01 -4.82 -9.75
N SER A 72 10.32 -4.87 -10.08
CA SER A 72 11.29 -5.60 -9.26
C SER A 72 11.76 -4.80 -8.05
N GLU A 73 11.59 -3.48 -8.14
CA GLU A 73 11.98 -2.51 -7.15
C GLU A 73 11.02 -2.53 -5.96
N SER A 74 11.58 -2.34 -4.77
CA SER A 74 10.81 -2.24 -3.53
C SER A 74 11.55 -1.30 -2.56
N THR A 75 10.80 -0.72 -1.63
CA THR A 75 11.36 0.13 -0.57
C THR A 75 11.01 -0.43 0.79
N GLY A 76 11.99 -0.42 1.70
CA GLY A 76 11.81 -0.79 3.10
C GLY A 76 11.55 0.44 3.95
N HIS A 77 10.62 0.31 4.90
CA HIS A 77 10.16 1.41 5.74
C HIS A 77 10.16 0.98 7.20
N ASN A 78 10.68 1.83 8.09
CA ASN A 78 10.38 1.71 9.53
C ASN A 78 9.02 2.38 9.83
N ILE A 79 8.56 2.32 11.09
CA ILE A 79 7.27 2.92 11.48
C ILE A 79 7.16 4.42 11.21
N TYR A 80 8.26 5.18 11.34
CA TYR A 80 8.28 6.61 11.09
C TYR A 80 8.28 6.91 9.59
N ASP A 81 9.02 6.14 8.80
CA ASP A 81 9.01 6.26 7.33
C ASP A 81 7.60 5.94 6.80
N LEU A 82 7.00 4.85 7.30
CA LEU A 82 5.63 4.45 6.98
C LEU A 82 4.64 5.58 7.25
N GLN A 83 4.69 6.22 8.42
CA GLN A 83 3.77 7.31 8.75
C GLN A 83 3.90 8.54 7.84
N ASN A 84 5.07 8.75 7.23
CA ASN A 84 5.30 9.85 6.30
C ASN A 84 4.91 9.49 4.84
N ASP A 85 5.20 8.26 4.42
CA ASP A 85 5.06 7.81 3.03
C ASP A 85 3.73 7.12 2.72
N PHE A 86 3.10 6.46 3.70
CA PHE A 86 1.85 5.74 3.50
C PHE A 86 0.66 6.70 3.54
N LYS A 87 0.18 7.09 2.35
CA LYS A 87 -0.92 8.06 2.16
C LYS A 87 -2.14 7.45 1.48
N PRO A 88 -2.86 6.52 2.14
CA PRO A 88 -4.04 5.87 1.59
C PRO A 88 -5.18 6.86 1.27
N GLU A 89 -5.21 8.03 1.90
CA GLU A 89 -6.20 9.09 1.63
C GLU A 89 -6.06 9.73 0.23
N GLU A 90 -4.88 9.65 -0.38
CA GLU A 90 -4.65 10.16 -1.74
C GLU A 90 -5.07 9.15 -2.82
N ALA A 91 -5.35 7.90 -2.41
CA ALA A 91 -5.68 6.80 -3.30
C ALA A 91 -7.01 7.01 -4.03
N GLU A 92 -7.12 6.42 -5.21
CA GLU A 92 -8.42 6.22 -5.87
C GLU A 92 -9.17 5.05 -5.24
N LYS A 93 -8.43 3.98 -4.92
CA LYS A 93 -8.99 2.73 -4.41
C LYS A 93 -7.99 2.03 -3.51
N ILE A 94 -8.51 1.34 -2.49
CA ILE A 94 -7.73 0.50 -1.59
C ILE A 94 -8.33 -0.89 -1.57
N GLU A 95 -7.48 -1.90 -1.70
CA GLU A 95 -7.85 -3.30 -1.59
C GLU A 95 -7.03 -4.03 -0.53
N LEU A 96 -7.64 -5.04 0.09
CA LEU A 96 -6.95 -5.96 0.99
C LEU A 96 -6.74 -7.28 0.26
N SER A 97 -5.51 -7.80 0.31
CA SER A 97 -5.07 -9.03 -0.36
C SER A 97 -4.40 -10.00 0.61
#